data_AF-A0A6L3T486-F1
#
_entry.id   AF-A0A6L3T486-F1
#
_cell.length_a   1.000
_cell.length_b   1.000
_cell.length_c   1.000
_cell.angle_alpha   90.00
_cell.angle_beta   90.00
_cell.angle_gamma   90.00
#
_symmetry.space_group_name_H-M   'P 1'
#
loop_
_entity.id
_entity.type
_entity.pdbx_description
1 polymer ?
#
loop_
_entity_poly.entity_id
_entity_poly.type
_entity_poly.pdbx_seq_one_letter_code
_entity_poly.pdbx_strand_id
1 'polypeptide(L)'
;MRTPLRTLLLVSVTVAASVPSLAEAATAMPQFDTQQICRTTANLGYTDEQDYKSCVADEVGAKKQLASKWTSFPADARFRCSAEAQIGGDPSYVELATCLDLDRDASDTFRGPQVR
;
A
#
# COMPACT_ATOMS: atom_id res chain seq x y z
N MET A 1 -43.61 -11.47 59.31
CA MET A 1 -42.97 -12.26 58.23
C MET A 1 -41.89 -11.39 57.61
N ARG A 2 -40.61 -11.82 57.65
CA ARG A 2 -39.43 -11.05 57.19
C ARG A 2 -38.94 -11.68 55.88
N THR A 3 -38.92 -10.94 54.77
CA THR A 3 -38.33 -11.39 53.50
C THR A 3 -36.82 -11.12 53.51
N PRO A 4 -35.94 -12.12 53.28
CA PRO A 4 -34.51 -11.89 53.16
C PRO A 4 -34.15 -11.24 51.81
N LEU A 5 -33.48 -10.10 51.91
CA LEU A 5 -32.87 -9.33 50.83
C LEU A 5 -31.82 -10.20 50.11
N ARG A 6 -32.17 -10.69 48.92
CA ARG A 6 -31.21 -11.36 48.03
C ARG A 6 -30.33 -10.31 47.37
N THR A 7 -29.15 -10.09 47.93
CA THR A 7 -28.08 -9.29 47.32
C THR A 7 -27.65 -9.96 46.01
N LEU A 8 -28.17 -9.48 44.88
CA LEU A 8 -27.68 -9.86 43.56
C LEU A 8 -26.37 -9.12 43.30
N LEU A 9 -25.25 -9.83 43.49
CA LEU A 9 -23.93 -9.39 43.06
C LEU A 9 -23.89 -9.37 41.52
N LEU A 10 -23.96 -8.18 40.93
CA LEU A 10 -23.70 -7.96 39.50
C LEU A 10 -22.18 -8.05 39.28
N VAL A 11 -21.70 -9.20 38.79
CA VAL A 11 -20.33 -9.35 38.30
C VAL A 11 -20.27 -8.74 36.90
N SER A 12 -19.79 -7.50 36.80
CA SER A 12 -19.53 -6.84 35.51
C SER A 12 -18.33 -7.50 34.84
N VAL A 13 -18.58 -8.36 33.85
CA VAL A 13 -17.52 -8.90 32.98
C VAL A 13 -17.11 -7.80 32.00
N THR A 14 -16.02 -7.09 32.28
CA THR A 14 -15.40 -6.19 31.31
C THR A 14 -14.63 -7.02 30.30
N VAL A 15 -15.23 -7.26 29.13
CA VAL A 15 -14.52 -7.85 27.98
C VAL A 15 -13.58 -6.78 27.43
N ALA A 16 -12.29 -6.86 27.76
CA ALA A 16 -11.26 -6.08 27.10
C ALA A 16 -11.07 -6.64 25.68
N ALA A 17 -11.77 -6.06 24.71
CA ALA A 17 -11.54 -6.35 23.30
C ALA A 17 -10.21 -5.71 22.88
N SER A 18 -9.12 -6.48 22.94
CA SER A 18 -7.86 -6.12 22.32
C SER A 18 -8.04 -6.14 20.81
N VAL A 19 -8.15 -4.97 20.19
CA VAL A 19 -8.18 -4.84 18.73
C VAL A 19 -6.78 -5.20 18.20
N PRO A 20 -6.63 -6.22 17.34
CA PRO A 20 -5.33 -6.48 16.73
C PRO A 20 -4.98 -5.31 15.81
N SER A 21 -3.88 -4.63 16.09
CA SER A 21 -3.33 -3.59 15.22
C SER A 21 -2.87 -4.22 13.91
N LEU A 22 -3.66 -4.08 12.83
CA LEU A 22 -3.27 -4.47 11.48
C LEU A 22 -2.25 -3.46 10.89
N ALA A 23 -1.10 -3.28 11.52
CA ALA A 23 -0.11 -2.28 11.10
C ALA A 23 1.14 -2.86 10.41
N GLU A 24 1.33 -4.19 10.41
CA GLU A 24 2.65 -4.75 10.09
C GLU A 24 2.89 -5.04 8.59
N ALA A 25 1.86 -4.97 7.73
CA ALA A 25 1.96 -5.43 6.34
C ALA A 25 2.55 -4.39 5.35
N ALA A 26 2.80 -3.14 5.77
CA ALA A 26 3.26 -2.05 4.89
C ALA A 26 4.78 -1.81 4.88
N THR A 27 5.56 -2.65 5.58
CA THR A 27 6.99 -2.34 5.82
C THR A 27 7.87 -2.68 4.62
N ALA A 28 7.61 -3.80 3.94
CA ALA A 28 8.44 -4.28 2.83
C ALA A 28 7.92 -3.81 1.47
N MET A 29 8.83 -3.51 0.54
CA MET A 29 8.47 -3.20 -0.84
C MET A 29 7.91 -4.45 -1.53
N PRO A 30 6.77 -4.34 -2.24
CA PRO A 30 6.19 -5.48 -2.91
C PRO A 30 7.13 -6.08 -3.96
N GLN A 31 7.05 -7.40 -4.14
CA GLN A 31 7.83 -8.14 -5.12
C GLN A 31 6.94 -8.53 -6.29
N PHE A 32 6.89 -7.67 -7.30
CA PHE A 32 6.18 -7.95 -8.54
C PHE A 32 7.09 -8.71 -9.50
N ASP A 33 6.49 -9.65 -10.26
CA ASP A 33 7.18 -10.36 -11.34
C ASP A 33 7.14 -9.52 -12.61
N THR A 34 8.20 -8.75 -12.85
CA THR A 34 8.35 -7.90 -14.04
C THR A 34 8.19 -8.67 -15.35
N GLN A 35 8.65 -9.93 -15.42
CA GLN A 35 8.55 -10.69 -16.66
C GLN A 35 7.10 -11.08 -16.92
N GLN A 36 6.35 -11.45 -15.88
CA GLN A 36 4.92 -11.74 -15.98
C GLN A 36 4.13 -10.49 -16.40
N ILE A 37 4.35 -9.34 -15.74
CA ILE A 37 3.67 -8.07 -16.04
C ILE A 37 3.83 -7.70 -17.52
N CYS A 38 5.07 -7.69 -18.01
CA CYS A 38 5.37 -7.31 -19.38
C CYS A 38 4.90 -8.33 -20.43
N ARG A 39 4.62 -9.58 -20.04
CA ARG A 39 4.01 -10.58 -20.93
C ARG A 39 2.49 -10.38 -21.05
N THR A 40 1.81 -9.97 -19.98
CA THR A 40 0.37 -9.70 -20.03
C THR A 40 0.06 -8.50 -20.93
N THR A 41 0.88 -7.45 -20.87
CA THR A 41 0.73 -6.27 -21.75
C THR A 41 0.89 -6.63 -23.23
N ALA A 42 1.75 -7.60 -23.56
CA ALA A 42 1.96 -8.05 -24.95
C ALA A 42 0.69 -8.65 -25.59
N ASN A 43 -0.23 -9.23 -24.79
CA ASN A 43 -1.51 -9.74 -25.28
C ASN A 43 -2.51 -8.65 -25.69
N LEU A 44 -2.24 -7.38 -25.38
CA LEU A 44 -3.07 -6.23 -25.76
C LEU A 44 -2.68 -5.63 -27.12
N GLY A 45 -1.81 -6.29 -27.89
CA GLY A 45 -1.38 -5.87 -29.24
C GLY A 45 0.04 -5.29 -29.31
N TYR A 46 0.77 -5.26 -28.19
CA TYR A 46 2.20 -4.93 -28.11
C TYR A 46 3.03 -6.20 -28.39
N THR A 47 2.89 -6.77 -29.58
CA THR A 47 3.48 -8.06 -29.93
C THR A 47 4.90 -7.97 -30.50
N ASP A 48 5.60 -6.85 -30.30
CA ASP A 48 6.99 -6.71 -30.73
C ASP A 48 7.97 -6.93 -29.57
N GLU A 49 9.07 -7.65 -29.86
CA GLU A 49 10.17 -7.90 -28.91
C GLU A 49 10.71 -6.60 -28.28
N GLN A 50 10.59 -5.49 -29.02
CA GLN A 50 10.98 -4.17 -28.57
C GLN A 50 10.08 -3.62 -27.46
N ASP A 51 8.77 -3.81 -27.53
CA ASP A 51 7.82 -3.35 -26.49
C ASP A 51 8.03 -4.11 -25.19
N TYR A 52 8.24 -5.43 -25.29
CA TYR A 52 8.59 -6.26 -24.14
C TYR A 52 9.87 -5.77 -23.46
N LYS A 53 10.93 -5.51 -24.25
CA LYS A 53 12.20 -5.00 -23.72
C LYS A 53 12.04 -3.62 -23.08
N SER A 54 11.24 -2.73 -23.67
CA SER A 54 10.96 -1.41 -23.10
C SER A 54 10.25 -1.54 -21.76
N CYS A 55 9.16 -2.31 -21.70
CA CYS A 55 8.44 -2.57 -20.45
C CYS A 55 9.36 -3.12 -19.36
N VAL A 56 10.17 -4.13 -19.68
CA VAL A 56 11.11 -4.73 -18.71
C VAL A 56 12.13 -3.69 -18.23
N ALA A 57 12.64 -2.84 -19.12
CA ALA A 57 13.57 -1.78 -18.76
C ALA A 57 12.94 -0.75 -17.82
N ASP A 58 11.72 -0.31 -18.12
CA ASP A 58 10.98 0.67 -17.32
C ASP A 58 10.66 0.12 -15.93
N GLU A 59 10.13 -1.09 -15.85
CA GLU A 59 9.78 -1.78 -14.60
C GLU A 59 11.02 -2.05 -13.73
N VAL A 60 12.12 -2.53 -14.31
CA VAL A 60 13.39 -2.73 -13.58
C VAL A 60 13.96 -1.40 -13.11
N GLY A 61 13.86 -0.35 -13.94
CA GLY A 61 14.26 1.00 -13.60
C GLY A 61 13.48 1.53 -12.39
N ALA A 62 12.16 1.43 -12.42
CA ALA A 62 11.28 1.83 -11.34
C ALA A 62 11.54 1.03 -10.06
N LYS A 63 11.71 -0.30 -10.14
CA LYS A 63 12.07 -1.15 -9.00
C LYS A 63 13.36 -0.70 -8.33
N LYS A 64 14.39 -0.37 -9.11
CA LYS A 64 15.68 0.13 -8.58
C LYS A 64 15.53 1.48 -7.89
N GLN A 65 14.76 2.39 -8.49
CA GLN A 65 14.46 3.68 -7.88
C GLN A 65 13.74 3.48 -6.54
N LEU A 66 12.65 2.72 -6.54
CA LEU A 66 11.91 2.40 -5.33
C LEU A 66 12.79 1.77 -4.25
N ALA A 67 13.64 0.80 -4.60
CA ALA A 67 14.55 0.18 -3.63
C ALA A 67 15.49 1.18 -2.95
N SER A 68 15.94 2.22 -3.67
CA SER A 68 16.79 3.30 -3.14
C SER A 68 16.05 4.23 -2.17
N LYS A 69 14.80 4.62 -2.50
CA LYS A 69 14.02 5.61 -1.74
C LYS A 69 12.88 5.03 -0.89
N TRP A 70 12.68 3.71 -0.84
CA TRP A 70 11.50 3.07 -0.23
C TRP A 70 11.22 3.58 1.18
N THR A 71 12.22 3.55 2.06
CA THR A 71 12.08 3.95 3.46
C THR A 71 11.96 5.46 3.67
N SER A 72 12.20 6.27 2.64
CA SER A 72 11.97 7.72 2.68
C SER A 72 10.50 8.10 2.53
N PHE A 73 9.68 7.20 1.98
CA PHE A 73 8.24 7.42 1.84
C PHE A 73 7.49 7.12 3.16
N PRO A 74 6.45 7.91 3.49
CA PRO A 74 5.58 7.64 4.63
C PRO A 74 5.01 6.21 4.61
N ALA A 75 4.85 5.59 5.78
CA ALA A 75 4.36 4.21 5.86
C ALA A 75 2.93 4.05 5.32
N ASP A 76 2.07 5.05 5.53
CA ASP A 76 0.71 5.07 5.00
C ASP A 76 0.69 5.21 3.48
N ALA A 77 1.57 6.04 2.91
CA ALA A 77 1.74 6.19 1.47
C ALA A 77 2.22 4.87 0.84
N ARG A 78 3.23 4.23 1.45
CA ARG A 78 3.70 2.89 1.03
C ARG A 78 2.59 1.85 1.05
N PHE A 79 1.77 1.82 2.10
CA PHE A 79 0.62 0.92 2.19
C PHE A 79 -0.39 1.17 1.07
N ARG A 80 -0.87 2.41 0.97
CA ARG A 80 -1.91 2.82 0.01
C ARG A 80 -1.44 2.58 -1.41
N CYS A 81 -0.29 3.12 -1.80
CA CYS A 81 0.23 2.99 -3.16
C CYS A 81 0.57 1.54 -3.54
N SER A 82 0.99 0.70 -2.59
CA SER A 82 1.18 -0.73 -2.89
C SER A 82 -0.13 -1.45 -3.18
N ALA A 83 -1.22 -1.06 -2.52
CA ALA A 83 -2.55 -1.61 -2.81
C ALA A 83 -3.06 -1.10 -4.16
N GLU A 84 -2.93 0.20 -4.44
CA GLU A 84 -3.34 0.82 -5.72
C GLU A 84 -2.61 0.19 -6.91
N ALA A 85 -1.29 -0.01 -6.81
CA ALA A 85 -0.46 -0.59 -7.86
C ALA A 85 -0.70 -2.09 -8.12
N GLN A 86 -1.73 -2.69 -7.53
CA GLN A 86 -2.19 -4.06 -7.79
C GLN A 86 -3.64 -4.09 -8.30
N ILE A 87 -4.32 -2.94 -8.36
CA ILE A 87 -5.68 -2.83 -8.88
C ILE A 87 -5.65 -3.01 -10.40
N GLY A 88 -6.66 -3.67 -10.96
CA GLY A 88 -6.76 -3.88 -12.41
C GLY A 88 -6.13 -5.19 -12.90
N GLY A 89 -5.42 -5.93 -12.04
CA GLY A 89 -4.96 -7.29 -12.31
C GLY A 89 -3.52 -7.42 -12.81
N ASP A 90 -2.90 -6.31 -13.21
CA ASP A 90 -1.50 -6.25 -13.66
C ASP A 90 -0.72 -5.28 -12.77
N PRO A 91 0.05 -5.76 -11.78
CA PRO A 91 0.79 -4.86 -10.92
C PRO A 91 1.92 -4.14 -11.66
N SER A 92 2.35 -2.96 -11.19
CA SER A 92 3.44 -2.20 -11.83
C SER A 92 4.32 -1.46 -10.82
N TYR A 93 5.65 -1.57 -10.98
CA TYR A 93 6.59 -0.74 -10.25
C TYR A 93 6.58 0.70 -10.73
N VAL A 94 6.27 0.95 -12.01
CA VAL A 94 6.12 2.30 -12.55
C VAL A 94 4.94 2.98 -11.87
N GLU A 95 3.77 2.33 -11.81
CA GLU A 95 2.59 2.90 -11.15
C GLU A 95 2.81 3.10 -9.65
N LEU A 96 3.46 2.15 -8.97
CA LEU A 96 3.82 2.30 -7.56
C LEU A 96 4.73 3.53 -7.34
N ALA A 97 5.74 3.70 -8.19
CA ALA A 97 6.63 4.87 -8.12
C ALA A 97 5.86 6.17 -8.37
N THR A 98 4.99 6.20 -9.39
CA THR A 98 4.16 7.36 -9.71
C THR A 98 3.23 7.72 -8.55
N CYS A 99 2.52 6.75 -7.97
CA CYS A 99 1.63 7.01 -6.81
C CYS A 99 2.41 7.63 -5.64
N LEU A 100 3.58 7.08 -5.33
CA LEU A 100 4.40 7.58 -4.21
C LEU A 100 4.99 8.97 -4.47
N ASP A 101 5.39 9.26 -5.71
CA ASP A 101 5.87 10.59 -6.08
C ASP A 101 4.71 11.61 -6.06
N LEU A 102 3.52 11.25 -6.54
CA LEU A 102 2.32 12.10 -6.44
C LEU A 102 1.91 12.37 -4.98
N ASP A 103 1.98 11.36 -4.12
CA ASP A 103 1.64 11.49 -2.71
C ASP A 103 2.60 12.45 -1.98
N ARG A 104 3.90 12.35 -2.28
CA ARG A 104 4.90 13.29 -1.78
C ARG A 104 4.62 14.70 -2.27
N ASP A 105 4.40 14.88 -3.56
CA ASP A 105 4.19 16.21 -4.16
C ASP A 105 2.91 16.87 -3.63
N ALA A 106 1.85 16.10 -3.43
CA ALA A 106 0.63 16.56 -2.76
C ALA A 106 0.92 16.98 -1.31
N SER A 107 1.61 16.15 -0.55
CA SER A 107 1.98 16.42 0.85
C SER A 107 2.84 17.69 0.98
N ASP A 108 3.78 17.90 0.06
CA ASP A 108 4.62 19.09 0.02
C ASP A 108 3.81 20.35 -0.33
N THR A 109 2.85 20.23 -1.25
CA THR A 109 1.92 21.32 -1.57
C THR A 109 1.07 21.71 -0.36
N PHE A 110 0.53 20.75 0.39
CA PHE A 110 -0.22 21.02 1.62
C PHE A 110 0.65 21.60 2.76
N ARG A 111 1.95 21.32 2.74
CA ARG A 111 2.93 21.86 3.70
C ARG A 111 3.43 23.27 3.34
N GLY A 112 3.22 23.72 2.10
CA GLY A 112 3.58 25.06 1.62
C GLY A 112 2.99 26.19 2.48
N PRO A 113 3.53 27.42 2.39
CA PRO A 113 3.08 28.54 3.21
C PRO A 113 1.58 28.76 2.98
N GLN A 114 0.80 28.52 4.03
CA GLN A 114 -0.62 28.81 4.09
C GLN A 114 -0.80 30.31 3.84
N VAL A 115 -1.00 30.70 2.59
CA VAL A 115 -1.41 32.06 2.23
C VAL A 115 -2.79 32.27 2.83
N ARG A 116 -2.83 33.03 3.92
CA ARG A 116 -4.05 33.56 4.55
C ARG A 116 -4.82 34.45 3.59
#